data_AF-A0A6J7TIA7-F1
#
_entry.id   AF-A0A6J7TIA7-F1
#
_cell.length_a   1.000
_cell.length_b   1.000
_cell.length_c   1.000
_cell.angle_alpha   90.00
_cell.angle_beta   90.00
_cell.angle_gamma   90.00
#
_symmetry.space_group_name_H-M   'P 1'
#
loop_
_entity.id
_entity.type
_entity.pdbx_description
1 polymer ?
#
loop_
_entity_poly.entity_id
_entity_poly.type
_entity_poly.pdbx_seq_one_letter_code
_entity_poly.pdbx_strand_id
1 'polypeptide(L)'
;MQAGSGAQVLLAWEDSERIHKGLHNARFTAAQLSAVRRRGWAQSVGEREAGVASVSAPVRGPNNKVIAAVGISGPMERLGRQPGRLHAAAVAATAARLSEHIANS
;
A
#
# COMPACT_ATOMS: atom_id res chain seq x y z
N MET A 1 11.15 -4.64 0.13
CA MET A 1 10.05 -4.04 0.95
C MET A 1 10.41 -2.67 1.55
N GLN A 2 11.39 -1.94 1.01
CA GLN A 2 11.87 -0.68 1.61
C GLN A 2 11.33 0.59 0.95
N ALA A 3 10.59 0.48 -0.15
CA ALA A 3 10.07 1.63 -0.89
C ALA A 3 8.78 1.28 -1.64
N GLY A 4 7.93 2.28 -1.86
CA GLY A 4 6.72 2.16 -2.67
C GLY A 4 5.45 1.85 -1.88
N SER A 5 4.31 2.12 -2.49
CA SER A 5 2.99 1.95 -1.86
C SER A 5 2.71 0.51 -1.44
N GLY A 6 3.08 -0.48 -2.26
CA GLY A 6 2.88 -1.89 -1.92
C GLY A 6 3.66 -2.31 -0.67
N ALA A 7 4.90 -1.83 -0.52
CA ALA A 7 5.72 -2.10 0.66
C ALA A 7 5.13 -1.47 1.92
N GLN A 8 4.63 -0.23 1.83
CA GLN A 8 3.91 0.41 2.92
C GLN A 8 2.66 -0.37 3.31
N VAL A 9 1.87 -0.86 2.35
CA VAL A 9 0.66 -1.66 2.62
C VAL A 9 1.02 -2.95 3.36
N LEU A 10 1.99 -3.71 2.84
CA LEU A 10 2.34 -4.99 3.41
C LEU A 10 2.96 -4.87 4.82
N LEU A 11 3.66 -3.76 5.11
CA LEU A 11 4.25 -3.56 6.43
C LEU A 11 3.30 -2.92 7.46
N ALA A 12 2.30 -2.15 7.01
CA ALA A 12 1.48 -1.33 7.90
C ALA A 12 0.62 -2.12 8.91
N TRP A 13 0.42 -3.43 8.72
CA TRP A 13 -0.36 -4.29 9.63
C TRP A 13 0.46 -5.44 10.24
N GLU A 14 1.78 -5.45 10.05
CA GLU A 14 2.65 -6.41 10.73
C GLU A 14 2.78 -6.08 12.22
N ASP A 15 3.33 -7.03 13.00
CA ASP A 15 3.65 -6.81 14.41
C ASP A 15 4.76 -5.76 14.60
N SER A 16 4.89 -5.25 15.83
CA SER A 16 5.83 -4.18 16.17
C SER A 16 7.28 -4.52 15.87
N GLU A 17 7.69 -5.79 16.02
CA GLU A 17 9.06 -6.22 15.77
C GLU A 17 9.36 -6.20 14.27
N ARG A 18 8.44 -6.74 13.46
CA ARG A 18 8.53 -6.71 12.00
C ARG A 18 8.44 -5.30 11.44
N ILE A 19 7.59 -4.44 12.00
CA ILE A 19 7.54 -3.01 11.64
C ILE A 19 8.88 -2.35 11.93
N HIS A 20 9.44 -2.53 13.13
CA HIS A 20 10.72 -1.93 13.51
C HIS A 20 11.85 -2.37 12.55
N LYS A 21 11.96 -3.68 12.29
CA LYS A 21 12.92 -4.25 11.33
C LYS A 21 12.67 -3.76 9.90
N GLY A 22 11.42 -3.73 9.45
CA GLY A 22 11.03 -3.34 8.10
C GLY A 22 11.21 -1.85 7.81
N LEU A 23 11.20 -1.00 8.84
CA LEU A 23 11.50 0.43 8.74
C LEU A 23 13.00 0.70 8.65
N HIS A 24 13.87 -0.25 8.99
CA HIS A 24 15.30 -0.09 8.82
C HIS A 24 15.64 0.10 7.34
N ASN A 25 16.22 1.26 7.00
CA ASN A 25 16.50 1.70 5.62
C ASN A 25 15.26 1.86 4.71
N ALA A 26 14.05 1.95 5.27
CA ALA A 26 12.87 2.25 4.48
C ALA A 26 12.85 3.71 4.02
N ARG A 27 12.32 3.97 2.83
CA ARG A 27 12.04 5.31 2.30
C ARG A 27 10.72 5.89 2.79
N PHE A 28 10.10 5.22 3.77
CA PHE A 28 8.87 5.63 4.43
C PHE A 28 9.01 5.44 5.95
N THR A 29 8.12 6.08 6.69
CA THR A 29 8.20 6.23 8.15
C THR A 29 7.07 5.49 8.85
N ALA A 30 7.21 5.28 10.17
CA ALA A 30 6.12 4.79 11.02
C ALA A 30 4.86 5.69 10.95
N ALA A 31 5.03 7.00 10.76
CA ALA A 31 3.93 7.94 10.56
C ALA A 31 3.17 7.67 9.25
N GLN A 32 3.89 7.39 8.16
CA GLN A 32 3.29 6.98 6.90
C GLN A 32 2.54 5.64 7.03
N LEU A 33 3.12 4.63 7.69
CA LEU A 33 2.42 3.36 7.94
C LEU A 33 1.13 3.57 8.77
N SER A 34 1.18 4.46 9.77
CA SER A 34 0.00 4.82 10.55
C SER A 34 -1.07 5.53 9.71
N ALA A 35 -0.67 6.41 8.79
CA ALA A 35 -1.60 7.03 7.85
C ALA A 35 -2.22 5.99 6.89
N VAL A 36 -1.43 5.02 6.41
CA VAL A 36 -1.89 3.90 5.58
C VAL A 36 -2.96 3.08 6.31
N ARG A 37 -2.74 2.74 7.58
CA ARG A 37 -3.75 2.06 8.40
C ARG A 37 -5.06 2.83 8.51
N ARG A 38 -4.99 4.15 8.77
CA ARG A 38 -6.18 5.00 8.93
C ARG A 38 -7.00 5.14 7.65
N ARG A 39 -6.35 5.28 6.49
CA ARG A 39 -7.05 5.54 5.21
C ARG A 39 -7.33 4.28 4.38
N GLY A 40 -6.71 3.15 4.71
CA GLY A 40 -6.91 1.88 4.00
C GLY A 40 -6.15 1.75 2.68
N TRP A 41 -5.20 2.64 2.38
CA TRP A 41 -4.38 2.60 1.17
C TRP A 41 -3.05 3.33 1.37
N ALA A 42 -2.08 3.08 0.50
CA ALA A 42 -0.80 3.76 0.45
C ALA A 42 -0.58 4.40 -0.92
N GLN A 43 0.17 5.50 -0.95
CA GLN A 43 0.73 6.05 -2.18
C GLN A 43 2.21 6.31 -2.01
N SER A 44 2.92 6.32 -3.13
CA SER A 44 4.32 6.72 -3.20
C SER A 44 4.58 7.48 -4.49
N VAL A 45 5.53 8.41 -4.46
CA VAL A 45 5.98 9.19 -5.61
C VAL A 45 7.49 9.29 -5.56
N GLY A 46 8.18 8.79 -6.58
CA GLY A 46 9.63 8.81 -6.66
C GLY A 46 10.34 7.88 -5.66
N GLU A 47 9.63 7.07 -4.87
CA GLU A 47 10.24 6.26 -3.81
C GLU A 47 11.05 5.08 -4.36
N ARG A 48 10.48 4.32 -5.32
CA ARG A 48 11.16 3.17 -5.91
C ARG A 48 12.07 3.59 -7.06
N GLU A 49 11.57 4.49 -7.89
CA GLU A 49 12.24 4.99 -9.08
C GLU A 49 11.82 6.45 -9.29
N ALA A 50 12.76 7.30 -9.62
CA ALA A 50 12.48 8.70 -9.94
C ALA A 50 11.51 8.78 -11.11
N GLY A 51 10.51 9.67 -11.03
CA GLY A 51 9.49 9.75 -12.07
C GLY A 51 8.33 8.77 -11.94
N VAL A 52 8.38 7.78 -11.04
CA VAL A 52 7.31 6.78 -10.90
C VAL A 52 6.42 7.08 -9.69
N ALA A 53 5.11 7.04 -9.90
CA ALA A 53 4.11 7.11 -8.85
C ALA A 53 3.35 5.78 -8.72
N SER A 54 2.83 5.49 -7.54
CA SER A 54 1.96 4.33 -7.33
C SER A 54 1.00 4.50 -6.16
N VAL A 55 -0.10 3.75 -6.22
CA VAL A 55 -1.09 3.63 -5.15
C VAL A 55 -1.43 2.15 -4.96
N SER A 56 -1.59 1.72 -3.72
CA SER A 56 -1.91 0.33 -3.38
C SER A 56 -2.87 0.25 -2.20
N ALA A 57 -3.67 -0.81 -2.13
CA ALA A 57 -4.58 -1.12 -1.04
C ALA A 57 -4.39 -2.57 -0.57
N PRO A 58 -4.68 -2.88 0.71
CA PRO A 58 -4.49 -4.20 1.28
C PRO A 58 -5.55 -5.18 0.77
N VAL A 59 -5.11 -6.35 0.35
CA VAL A 59 -5.98 -7.53 0.18
C VAL A 59 -5.89 -8.35 1.46
N ARG A 60 -7.06 -8.67 2.00
CA ARG A 60 -7.19 -9.37 3.28
C ARG A 60 -7.61 -10.81 3.07
N GLY A 61 -6.97 -11.70 3.82
CA GLY A 61 -7.33 -13.10 3.92
C GLY A 61 -8.11 -13.38 5.21
N PRO A 62 -8.17 -14.67 5.61
CA PRO A 62 -8.80 -15.09 6.86
C PRO A 62 -8.28 -14.30 8.06
N ASN A 63 -9.15 -14.13 9.07
CA ASN A 63 -8.86 -13.34 10.27
C ASN A 63 -8.46 -11.88 10.00
N ASN A 64 -8.93 -11.31 8.88
CA ASN A 64 -8.68 -9.93 8.47
C ASN A 64 -7.18 -9.60 8.26
N LYS A 65 -6.32 -10.63 8.13
CA LYS A 65 -4.88 -10.46 7.95
C LYS A 65 -4.60 -9.91 6.55
N VAL A 66 -3.72 -8.91 6.44
CA VAL A 66 -3.22 -8.44 5.14
C VAL A 66 -2.29 -9.51 4.58
N ILE A 67 -2.64 -10.07 3.43
CA ILE A 67 -1.89 -11.16 2.78
C ILE A 67 -1.28 -10.73 1.44
N ALA A 68 -1.79 -9.67 0.84
CA ALA A 68 -1.28 -9.09 -0.38
C ALA A 68 -1.59 -7.59 -0.46
N ALA A 69 -1.00 -6.92 -1.45
CA ALA A 69 -1.33 -5.56 -1.82
C ALA A 69 -1.66 -5.53 -3.31
N VAL A 70 -2.79 -4.91 -3.68
CA VAL A 70 -3.13 -4.65 -5.08
C VAL A 70 -2.98 -3.16 -5.35
N GLY A 71 -2.55 -2.80 -6.55
CA GLY A 71 -2.34 -1.40 -6.88
C GLY A 71 -1.93 -1.17 -8.32
N ILE A 72 -1.81 0.11 -8.66
CA ILE A 72 -1.33 0.55 -9.97
C ILE A 72 -0.05 1.37 -9.79
N SER A 73 0.80 1.33 -10.81
CA SER A 73 2.04 2.11 -10.87
C SER A 73 2.29 2.59 -12.29
N GLY A 74 3.01 3.70 -12.41
CA GLY A 74 3.36 4.27 -13.70
C GLY A 74 4.02 5.63 -13.59
N PRO A 75 4.34 6.25 -14.74
CA PRO A 75 4.96 7.57 -14.80
C PRO A 75 4.10 8.64 -14.10
N MET A 76 4.73 9.55 -13.35
CA MET A 76 4.05 10.60 -12.62
C MET A 76 3.31 11.55 -13.57
N GLU A 77 3.76 11.66 -14.81
CA GLU A 77 3.14 12.45 -15.87
C GLU A 77 1.70 11.97 -16.13
N ARG A 78 1.41 10.68 -15.88
CA ARG A 78 0.06 10.11 -16.03
C ARG A 78 -0.69 9.98 -14.72
N LEU A 79 -0.02 9.51 -13.66
CA LEU A 79 -0.67 9.24 -12.37
C LEU A 79 -0.71 10.46 -11.43
N GLY A 80 -0.02 11.54 -11.81
CA GLY A 80 0.12 12.75 -11.01
C GLY A 80 1.02 12.60 -9.79
N ARG A 81 1.17 13.70 -9.05
CA ARG A 81 1.93 13.77 -7.78
C ARG A 81 1.10 13.34 -6.56
N GLN A 82 -0.18 13.04 -6.76
CA GLN A 82 -1.10 12.57 -5.72
C GLN A 82 -1.96 11.43 -6.27
N PRO A 83 -1.36 10.29 -6.65
CA PRO A 83 -2.09 9.18 -7.28
C PRO A 83 -3.22 8.64 -6.39
N GLY A 84 -3.10 8.79 -5.06
CA GLY A 84 -4.15 8.45 -4.11
C GLY A 84 -5.44 9.25 -4.31
N ARG A 85 -5.36 10.54 -4.66
CA ARG A 85 -6.55 11.38 -4.89
C ARG A 85 -7.37 10.89 -6.08
N LEU A 86 -6.72 10.37 -7.11
CA LEU A 86 -7.36 9.95 -8.35
C LEU A 86 -7.77 8.47 -8.34
N HIS A 87 -6.98 7.62 -7.71
CA HIS A 87 -7.07 6.17 -7.94
C HIS A 87 -7.29 5.35 -6.67
N ALA A 88 -7.19 5.93 -5.46
CA ALA A 88 -7.34 5.15 -4.23
C ALA A 88 -8.71 4.48 -4.10
N ALA A 89 -9.78 5.17 -4.50
CA ALA A 89 -11.14 4.62 -4.43
C ALA A 89 -11.29 3.34 -5.29
N ALA A 90 -10.85 3.40 -6.54
CA ALA A 90 -10.88 2.25 -7.45
C ALA A 90 -10.01 1.10 -6.93
N VAL A 91 -8.78 1.40 -6.50
CA VAL A 91 -7.82 0.40 -6.01
C VAL A 91 -8.31 -0.27 -4.72
N ALA A 92 -8.89 0.51 -3.80
CA ALA A 92 -9.47 -0.01 -2.56
C ALA A 92 -10.70 -0.88 -2.83
N ALA A 93 -11.57 -0.47 -3.77
CA ALA A 93 -12.72 -1.27 -4.18
C ALA A 93 -12.28 -2.62 -4.79
N THR A 94 -11.25 -2.62 -5.64
CA THR A 94 -10.66 -3.86 -6.16
C THR A 94 -10.09 -4.73 -5.04
N ALA A 95 -9.37 -4.14 -4.09
CA ALA A 95 -8.80 -4.88 -2.97
C ALA A 95 -9.88 -5.52 -2.08
N ALA A 96 -10.99 -4.81 -1.85
CA ALA A 96 -12.15 -5.34 -1.13
C ALA A 96 -12.76 -6.54 -1.86
N ARG A 97 -13.01 -6.42 -3.17
CA ARG A 97 -13.54 -7.53 -3.99
C ARG A 97 -12.63 -8.76 -4.00
N LEU A 98 -11.32 -8.55 -4.08
CA LEU A 98 -10.34 -9.65 -3.95
C LEU A 98 -10.39 -10.29 -2.56
N SER A 99 -10.54 -9.49 -1.51
CA SER A 99 -10.64 -9.99 -0.14
C SER A 99 -11.90 -10.83 0.08
N GLU A 100 -13.05 -10.37 -0.46
CA GLU A 100 -14.31 -11.11 -0.44
C GLU A 100 -14.20 -12.45 -1.19
N HIS A 101 -13.56 -12.44 -2.37
CA HIS A 101 -13.37 -13.67 -3.13
C HIS A 101 -12.52 -14.69 -2.37
N ILE A 102 -11.44 -14.24 -1.73
CA ILE A 102 -10.56 -15.09 -0.92
C ILE A 102 -11.28 -15.62 0.32
N ALA A 103 -12.17 -14.84 0.94
CA ALA A 103 -12.93 -15.28 2.10
C ALA A 103 -13.99 -16.37 1.77
N ASN A 104 -14.43 -16.41 0.51
CA ASN A 104 -15.47 -17.32 0.02
C ASN A 104 -14.92 -18.53 -0.76
N SER A 105 -13.59 -18.64 -0.87
CA SER A 105 -12.89 -19.76 -1.54
C SER A 105 -12.47 -20.81 -0.53
#